data_AF-A0A660Z367-F1
#
_entry.id   AF-A0A660Z367-F1
#
_cell.length_a   1.000
_cell.length_b   1.000
_cell.length_c   1.000
_cell.angle_alpha   90.00
_cell.angle_beta   90.00
_cell.angle_gamma   90.00
#
_symmetry.space_group_name_H-M   'P 1'
#
loop_
_entity.id
_entity.type
_entity.pdbx_description
1 polymer ?
#
loop_
_entity_poly.entity_id
_entity_poly.type
_entity_poly.pdbx_seq_one_letter_code
_entity_poly.pdbx_strand_id
1 'polypeptide(L)'
;MRRKPAVAGAFYPASERELRQLIDELLSNAPRVQVEGEVKGLISPHAGYVYSGIVAACGYNLIKGRGIERVILLGPSHTSYFRGIAVYPEGKWETPLGTVPIDDRTARKILRSGGPYFEAPHLHETEHSLEVQLPFLQSVLESFSIIPLLFGFGDADDFISAAEVLSELARKKDTLLLASSDLYHGYSYEEAVKTDSYTLELIKEGDPLNFARALSAERAQACGGW
;
A
#
# COMPACT_ATOMS: atom_id res chain seq x y z
N MET A 1 -15.82 -13.52 4.28
CA MET A 1 -16.25 -12.11 4.48
C MET A 1 -16.22 -11.33 3.17
N ARG A 2 -16.86 -10.16 3.06
CA ARG A 2 -16.88 -9.30 1.84
C ARG A 2 -16.76 -7.83 2.23
N ARG A 3 -15.69 -7.14 1.82
CA ARG A 3 -15.52 -5.70 2.00
C ARG A 3 -15.93 -4.95 0.73
N LYS A 4 -16.94 -4.09 0.82
CA LYS A 4 -17.37 -3.21 -0.28
C LYS A 4 -16.39 -2.02 -0.42
N PRO A 5 -16.30 -1.38 -1.60
CA PRO A 5 -15.50 -0.18 -1.73
C PRO A 5 -16.11 0.96 -0.90
N ALA A 6 -15.28 1.65 -0.12
CA ALA A 6 -15.66 2.77 0.73
C ALA A 6 -15.55 4.11 0.00
N VAL A 7 -14.67 4.20 -1.01
CA VAL A 7 -14.31 5.48 -1.66
C VAL A 7 -14.54 5.50 -3.18
N ALA A 8 -15.19 4.47 -3.74
CA ALA A 8 -15.67 4.50 -5.12
C ALA A 8 -16.65 5.66 -5.34
N GLY A 9 -16.41 6.47 -6.37
CA GLY A 9 -17.13 7.71 -6.65
C GLY A 9 -16.53 8.96 -5.99
N ALA A 10 -15.59 8.80 -5.06
CA ALA A 10 -14.92 9.91 -4.37
C ALA A 10 -13.41 9.98 -4.74
N PHE A 11 -12.68 8.87 -4.59
CA PHE A 11 -11.24 8.81 -4.87
C PHE A 11 -10.94 8.32 -6.29
N TYR A 12 -11.85 7.53 -6.85
CA TYR A 12 -11.79 6.99 -8.20
C TYR A 12 -13.22 6.74 -8.71
N PRO A 13 -13.47 6.67 -10.03
CA PRO A 13 -14.82 6.49 -10.57
C PRO A 13 -15.54 5.23 -10.03
N ALA A 14 -16.82 5.35 -9.72
CA ALA A 14 -17.65 4.20 -9.30
C ALA A 14 -18.11 3.33 -10.49
N SER A 15 -18.06 3.86 -11.71
CA SER A 15 -18.38 3.15 -12.95
C SER A 15 -17.20 2.30 -13.40
N GLU A 16 -17.43 1.00 -13.62
CA GLU A 16 -16.39 0.09 -14.12
C GLU A 16 -15.72 0.62 -15.41
N ARG A 17 -16.54 1.06 -16.38
CA ARG A 17 -16.06 1.54 -17.67
C ARG A 17 -15.17 2.78 -17.52
N GLU A 18 -15.60 3.75 -16.72
CA GLU A 18 -14.85 4.99 -16.49
C GLU A 18 -13.56 4.72 -15.70
N LEU A 19 -13.62 3.82 -14.71
CA LEU A 19 -12.45 3.44 -13.93
C LEU A 19 -11.40 2.73 -14.79
N ARG A 20 -11.80 1.78 -15.64
CA ARG A 20 -10.88 1.13 -16.60
C ARG A 20 -10.24 2.14 -17.52
N GLN A 21 -11.05 2.99 -18.16
CA GLN A 21 -10.55 4.00 -19.09
C GLN A 21 -9.54 4.95 -18.41
N LEU A 22 -9.87 5.46 -17.22
CA LEU A 22 -8.97 6.32 -16.46
C LEU A 22 -7.64 5.62 -16.15
N ILE A 23 -7.67 4.39 -15.65
CA ILE A 23 -6.44 3.65 -15.32
C ILE A 23 -5.62 3.36 -16.57
N ASP A 24 -6.25 2.95 -17.67
CA ASP A 24 -5.55 2.70 -18.95
C ASP A 24 -4.87 3.96 -19.48
N GLU A 25 -5.53 5.12 -19.39
CA GLU A 25 -4.96 6.42 -19.74
C GLU A 25 -3.78 6.78 -18.82
N LEU A 26 -3.90 6.59 -17.51
CA LEU A 26 -2.83 6.85 -16.55
C LEU A 26 -1.62 5.93 -16.79
N LEU A 27 -1.84 4.63 -16.95
CA LEU A 27 -0.79 3.65 -17.23
C LEU A 27 -0.08 3.92 -18.56
N SER A 28 -0.81 4.36 -19.59
CA SER A 28 -0.24 4.65 -20.92
C SER A 28 0.56 5.95 -20.95
N ASN A 29 0.15 6.96 -20.19
CA ASN A 29 0.80 8.28 -20.15
C ASN A 29 1.86 8.41 -19.06
N ALA A 30 1.96 7.45 -18.13
CA ALA A 30 2.96 7.46 -17.09
C ALA A 30 4.38 7.45 -17.69
N PRO A 31 5.33 8.24 -17.13
CA PRO A 31 6.74 8.14 -17.45
C PRO A 31 7.23 6.69 -17.44
N ARG A 32 7.91 6.30 -18.53
CA ARG A 32 8.49 4.96 -18.63
C ARG A 32 9.76 4.88 -17.80
N VAL A 33 9.72 4.05 -16.77
CA VAL A 33 10.88 3.70 -15.94
C VAL A 33 11.18 2.23 -16.15
N GLN A 34 12.47 1.87 -16.22
CA GLN A 34 12.91 0.48 -16.25
C GLN A 34 13.72 0.20 -14.99
N VAL A 35 13.44 -0.95 -14.39
CA VAL A 35 14.17 -1.47 -13.23
C VAL A 35 14.63 -2.89 -13.57
N GLU A 36 15.93 -3.12 -13.42
CA GLU A 36 16.54 -4.44 -13.58
C GLU A 36 16.23 -5.34 -12.37
N GLY A 37 16.22 -6.65 -12.58
CA GLY A 37 15.99 -7.63 -11.51
C GLY A 37 14.52 -7.78 -11.09
N GLU A 38 14.31 -8.39 -9.92
CA GLU A 38 12.99 -8.66 -9.34
C GLU A 38 12.48 -7.45 -8.55
N VAL A 39 11.21 -7.06 -8.74
CA VAL A 39 10.56 -6.00 -7.94
C VAL A 39 9.92 -6.67 -6.72
N LYS A 40 10.53 -6.52 -5.55
CA LYS A 40 10.03 -7.07 -4.27
C LYS A 40 9.13 -6.13 -3.49
N GLY A 41 9.27 -4.83 -3.73
CA GLY A 41 8.55 -3.79 -3.02
C GLY A 41 8.15 -2.66 -3.95
N LEU A 42 7.00 -2.04 -3.67
CA LEU A 42 6.57 -0.80 -4.26
C LEU A 42 6.03 0.12 -3.15
N ILE A 43 6.39 1.41 -3.21
CA ILE A 43 5.74 2.46 -2.43
C ILE A 43 4.84 3.24 -3.38
N SER A 44 3.55 3.37 -3.07
CA SER A 44 2.56 3.97 -3.96
C SER A 44 1.66 4.95 -3.18
N PRO A 45 1.31 6.11 -3.77
CA PRO A 45 0.41 7.07 -3.13
C PRO A 45 -1.02 6.54 -3.02
N HIS A 46 -1.81 7.14 -2.14
CA HIS A 46 -3.22 6.81 -1.93
C HIS A 46 -4.20 8.00 -1.94
N ALA A 47 -3.76 9.18 -2.35
CA ALA A 47 -4.69 10.24 -2.73
C ALA A 47 -5.61 9.83 -3.90
N GLY A 48 -6.68 10.61 -4.14
CA GLY A 48 -7.58 10.39 -5.27
C GLY A 48 -6.85 10.40 -6.63
N TYR A 49 -7.32 9.57 -7.57
CA TYR A 49 -6.61 9.29 -8.83
C TYR A 49 -6.38 10.52 -9.70
N VAL A 50 -7.23 11.54 -9.59
CA VAL A 50 -7.04 12.82 -10.28
C VAL A 50 -5.78 13.57 -9.83
N TYR A 51 -5.29 13.31 -8.61
CA TYR A 51 -4.11 13.95 -8.03
C TYR A 51 -2.86 13.08 -8.15
N SER A 52 -2.95 11.82 -7.75
CA SER A 52 -1.78 10.93 -7.59
C SER A 52 -1.70 9.81 -8.61
N GLY A 53 -2.75 9.62 -9.43
CA GLY A 53 -2.88 8.44 -10.29
C GLY A 53 -1.75 8.28 -11.30
N ILE A 54 -1.19 9.38 -11.82
CA ILE A 54 -0.08 9.34 -12.78
C ILE A 54 1.23 8.88 -12.12
N VAL A 55 1.44 9.23 -10.85
CA VAL A 55 2.60 8.79 -10.05
C VAL A 55 2.44 7.33 -9.68
N ALA A 56 1.25 6.92 -9.21
CA ALA A 56 0.92 5.52 -8.94
C ALA A 56 1.18 4.65 -10.19
N ALA A 57 0.71 5.09 -11.35
CA ALA A 57 0.88 4.38 -12.62
C ALA A 57 2.34 4.11 -13.00
N CYS A 58 3.29 4.98 -12.61
CA CYS A 58 4.72 4.74 -12.80
C CYS A 58 5.16 3.46 -12.08
N GLY A 59 4.75 3.30 -10.82
CA GLY A 59 5.05 2.12 -10.00
C GLY A 59 4.37 0.86 -10.51
N TYR A 60 3.08 0.96 -10.86
CA TYR A 60 2.31 -0.20 -11.33
C TYR A 60 2.79 -0.75 -12.68
N ASN A 61 3.29 0.11 -13.57
CA ASN A 61 3.93 -0.33 -14.81
C ASN A 61 5.18 -1.19 -14.55
N LEU A 62 5.89 -0.98 -13.44
CA LEU A 62 7.07 -1.78 -13.11
C LEU A 62 6.73 -3.21 -12.74
N ILE A 63 5.50 -3.51 -12.29
CA ILE A 63 5.10 -4.85 -11.84
C ILE A 63 4.28 -5.63 -12.88
N LYS A 64 3.85 -4.97 -13.95
CA LYS A 64 3.06 -5.59 -15.03
C LYS A 64 3.81 -6.75 -15.67
N GLY A 65 3.16 -7.91 -15.76
CA GLY A 65 3.71 -9.10 -16.43
C GLY A 65 4.86 -9.79 -15.66
N ARG A 66 5.06 -9.49 -14.38
CA ARG A 66 6.14 -10.10 -13.56
C ARG A 66 5.73 -11.36 -12.79
N GLY A 67 4.53 -11.89 -13.02
CA GLY A 67 4.06 -13.12 -12.37
C GLY A 67 3.82 -12.98 -10.86
N ILE A 68 3.36 -11.82 -10.41
CA ILE A 68 2.98 -11.59 -9.01
C ILE A 68 1.59 -12.18 -8.78
N GLU A 69 1.48 -13.06 -7.79
CA GLU A 69 0.24 -13.76 -7.41
C GLU A 69 -0.22 -13.41 -5.98
N ARG A 70 0.65 -12.77 -5.19
CA ARG A 70 0.36 -12.34 -3.82
C ARG A 70 0.86 -10.92 -3.58
N VAL A 71 -0.02 -10.06 -3.06
CA VAL A 71 0.34 -8.71 -2.66
C VAL A 71 0.06 -8.51 -1.18
N ILE A 72 1.11 -8.25 -0.40
CA ILE A 72 0.97 -7.82 0.99
C ILE A 72 0.78 -6.31 0.96
N LEU A 73 -0.42 -5.86 1.35
CA LEU A 73 -0.79 -4.45 1.37
C LEU A 73 -0.49 -3.88 2.75
N LEU A 74 0.39 -2.88 2.81
CA LEU A 74 0.77 -2.16 4.02
C LEU A 74 0.26 -0.74 3.90
N GLY A 75 -0.42 -0.22 4.90
CA GLY A 75 -0.90 1.15 4.84
C GLY A 75 -1.36 1.67 6.19
N PRO A 76 -1.37 3.00 6.36
CA PRO A 76 -1.75 3.63 7.61
C PRO A 76 -3.27 3.64 7.79
N SER A 77 -3.70 3.68 9.04
CA SER A 77 -5.08 3.99 9.43
C SER A 77 -5.30 5.50 9.54
N HIS A 78 -6.24 6.04 8.76
CA HIS A 78 -6.72 7.42 8.83
C HIS A 78 -8.04 7.55 9.58
N THR A 79 -8.83 6.48 9.60
CA THR A 79 -10.19 6.49 10.16
C THR A 79 -10.27 6.07 11.62
N SER A 80 -9.26 5.34 12.12
CA SER A 80 -9.28 4.73 13.44
C SER A 80 -7.91 4.80 14.14
N TYR A 81 -7.92 4.92 15.47
CA TYR A 81 -6.71 4.92 16.29
C TYR A 81 -6.61 3.63 17.10
N PHE A 82 -5.57 2.83 16.87
CA PHE A 82 -5.35 1.55 17.54
C PHE A 82 -3.85 1.23 17.60
N ARG A 83 -3.44 0.39 18.55
CA ARG A 83 -2.04 -0.08 18.65
C ARG A 83 -1.85 -1.32 17.78
N GLY A 84 -0.74 -1.41 17.07
CA GLY A 84 -0.32 -2.58 16.32
C GLY A 84 -0.86 -2.62 14.89
N ILE A 85 -1.02 -3.81 14.34
CA ILE A 85 -1.34 -4.04 12.92
C ILE A 85 -2.63 -4.86 12.82
N ALA A 86 -3.69 -4.22 12.31
CA ALA A 86 -4.98 -4.84 12.07
C ALA A 86 -4.96 -5.67 10.79
N VAL A 87 -5.21 -6.97 10.90
CA VAL A 87 -5.23 -7.91 9.77
C VAL A 87 -6.67 -8.15 9.32
N TYR A 88 -6.90 -8.11 8.00
CA TYR A 88 -8.13 -8.61 7.40
C TYR A 88 -7.97 -10.12 7.10
N PRO A 89 -8.63 -11.02 7.85
CA PRO A 89 -8.20 -12.42 7.96
C PRO A 89 -8.64 -13.33 6.81
N GLU A 90 -9.78 -13.03 6.17
CA GLU A 90 -10.35 -13.92 5.15
C GLU A 90 -11.38 -13.25 4.22
N GLY A 91 -11.63 -13.86 3.06
CA GLY A 91 -12.74 -13.51 2.17
C GLY A 91 -12.30 -12.73 0.94
N LYS A 92 -12.95 -11.60 0.64
CA LYS A 92 -12.64 -10.80 -0.55
C LYS A 92 -12.96 -9.32 -0.40
N TRP A 93 -12.22 -8.50 -1.11
CA TRP A 93 -12.46 -7.07 -1.26
C TRP A 93 -13.01 -6.78 -2.64
N GLU A 94 -13.80 -5.72 -2.76
CA GLU A 94 -14.48 -5.37 -4.00
C GLU A 94 -14.12 -3.98 -4.46
N THR A 95 -14.07 -3.85 -5.77
CA THR A 95 -13.95 -2.59 -6.49
C THR A 95 -14.96 -2.60 -7.64
N PRO A 96 -15.14 -1.49 -8.36
CA PRO A 96 -15.91 -1.49 -9.60
C PRO A 96 -15.35 -2.45 -10.68
N LEU A 97 -14.08 -2.86 -10.59
CA LEU A 97 -13.45 -3.78 -11.56
C LEU A 97 -13.66 -5.26 -11.22
N GLY A 98 -14.28 -5.57 -10.08
CA GLY A 98 -14.54 -6.93 -9.61
C GLY A 98 -14.03 -7.18 -8.20
N THR A 99 -13.75 -8.44 -7.89
CA THR A 99 -13.36 -8.86 -6.53
C THR A 99 -11.94 -9.38 -6.47
N VAL A 100 -11.22 -9.06 -5.39
CA VAL A 100 -9.88 -9.54 -5.10
C VAL A 100 -9.94 -10.45 -3.85
N PRO A 101 -9.50 -11.72 -3.94
CA PRO A 101 -9.52 -12.63 -2.81
C PRO A 101 -8.44 -12.30 -1.78
N ILE A 102 -8.73 -12.57 -0.51
CA ILE A 102 -7.74 -12.57 0.56
C ILE A 102 -6.95 -13.88 0.50
N ASP A 103 -5.64 -13.85 0.75
CA ASP A 103 -4.87 -15.07 1.05
C ASP A 103 -5.12 -15.46 2.52
N ASP A 104 -6.26 -16.09 2.77
CA ASP A 104 -6.73 -16.48 4.11
C ASP A 104 -5.68 -17.30 4.87
N ARG A 105 -4.97 -18.19 4.16
CA ARG A 105 -3.96 -19.06 4.76
C ARG A 105 -2.78 -18.25 5.29
N THR A 106 -2.29 -17.31 4.48
CA THR A 106 -1.14 -16.47 4.86
C THR A 106 -1.54 -15.42 5.88
N ALA A 107 -2.71 -14.78 5.74
CA ALA A 107 -3.24 -13.84 6.73
C ALA A 107 -3.36 -14.49 8.12
N ARG A 108 -3.93 -15.70 8.19
CA ARG A 108 -4.00 -16.47 9.46
C ARG A 108 -2.63 -16.95 9.95
N LYS A 109 -1.63 -17.12 9.08
CA LYS A 109 -0.25 -17.43 9.49
C LYS A 109 0.39 -16.22 10.17
N ILE A 110 0.18 -15.01 9.64
CA ILE A 110 0.64 -13.75 10.24
C ILE A 110 0.00 -13.55 11.62
N LEU A 111 -1.32 -13.75 11.74
CA LEU A 111 -1.99 -13.68 13.05
C LEU A 111 -1.41 -14.65 14.09
N ARG A 112 -0.91 -15.82 13.66
CA ARG A 112 -0.30 -16.82 14.54
C ARG A 112 1.19 -16.63 14.79
N SER A 113 1.88 -15.75 14.06
CA SER A 113 3.33 -15.54 14.28
C SER A 113 3.63 -14.84 15.60
N GLY A 114 2.61 -14.25 16.25
CA GLY A 114 2.83 -13.30 17.33
C GLY A 114 3.30 -11.95 16.80
N GLY A 115 3.70 -11.06 17.69
CA GLY A 115 4.01 -9.66 17.35
C GLY A 115 2.78 -8.75 17.44
N PRO A 116 2.77 -7.59 16.77
CA PRO A 116 1.72 -6.58 16.91
C PRO A 116 0.44 -6.89 16.11
N TYR A 117 0.32 -8.08 15.51
CA TYR A 117 -0.80 -8.42 14.64
C TYR A 117 -2.05 -8.84 15.42
N PHE A 118 -3.21 -8.32 15.02
CA PHE A 118 -4.49 -8.73 15.58
C PHE A 118 -5.60 -8.73 14.52
N GLU A 119 -6.59 -9.59 14.70
CA GLU A 119 -7.70 -9.73 13.76
C GLU A 119 -8.73 -8.61 14.00
N ALA A 120 -8.87 -7.70 13.03
CA ALA A 120 -9.81 -6.58 13.14
C ALA A 120 -10.33 -6.11 11.78
N PRO A 121 -11.11 -6.95 11.08
CA PRO A 121 -11.64 -6.62 9.75
C PRO A 121 -12.50 -5.35 9.72
N HIS A 122 -13.17 -5.01 10.82
CA HIS A 122 -14.00 -3.81 10.95
C HIS A 122 -13.20 -2.50 10.79
N LEU A 123 -11.91 -2.49 11.15
CA LEU A 123 -11.04 -1.31 10.99
C LEU A 123 -10.71 -1.00 9.53
N HIS A 124 -10.90 -1.96 8.63
CA HIS A 124 -10.64 -1.78 7.20
C HIS A 124 -11.86 -1.21 6.46
N GLU A 125 -13.06 -1.29 7.03
CA GLU A 125 -14.32 -1.10 6.29
C GLU A 125 -14.49 0.30 5.69
N THR A 126 -14.00 1.34 6.37
CA THR A 126 -14.08 2.73 5.93
C THR A 126 -12.72 3.31 5.53
N GLU A 127 -11.65 2.54 5.71
CA GLU A 127 -10.29 2.99 5.42
C GLU A 127 -9.97 2.89 3.93
N HIS A 128 -9.26 3.88 3.40
CA HIS A 128 -9.04 4.02 1.96
C HIS A 128 -7.61 3.68 1.54
N SER A 129 -6.63 3.81 2.44
CA SER A 129 -5.19 3.70 2.11
C SER A 129 -4.83 2.42 1.35
N LEU A 130 -5.46 1.29 1.69
CA LEU A 130 -5.26 0.00 1.01
C LEU A 130 -6.21 -0.20 -0.18
N GLU A 131 -7.43 0.32 -0.11
CA GLU A 131 -8.46 0.13 -1.14
C GLU A 131 -8.05 0.76 -2.48
N VAL A 132 -7.53 1.97 -2.44
CA VAL A 132 -7.20 2.72 -3.66
C VAL A 132 -6.06 2.10 -4.46
N GLN A 133 -5.32 1.15 -3.89
CA GLN A 133 -4.32 0.37 -4.59
C GLN A 133 -4.94 -0.72 -5.47
N LEU A 134 -6.14 -1.22 -5.11
CA LEU A 134 -6.73 -2.40 -5.74
C LEU A 134 -7.08 -2.23 -7.22
N PRO A 135 -7.70 -1.12 -7.67
CA PRO A 135 -8.02 -0.98 -9.09
C PRO A 135 -6.78 -1.01 -10.00
N PHE A 136 -5.68 -0.36 -9.59
CA PHE A 136 -4.42 -0.45 -10.32
C PHE A 136 -3.86 -1.87 -10.36
N LEU A 137 -3.85 -2.59 -9.23
CA LEU A 137 -3.43 -3.99 -9.18
C LEU A 137 -4.26 -4.87 -10.12
N GLN A 138 -5.59 -4.70 -10.15
CA GLN A 138 -6.49 -5.43 -11.05
C GLN A 138 -6.27 -5.12 -12.54
N SER A 139 -5.64 -3.99 -12.86
CA SER A 139 -5.32 -3.60 -14.24
C SER A 139 -3.95 -4.08 -14.72
N VAL A 140 -3.03 -4.41 -13.80
CA VAL A 140 -1.66 -4.82 -14.14
C VAL A 140 -1.31 -6.27 -13.79
N LEU A 141 -2.11 -6.91 -12.93
CA LEU A 141 -1.98 -8.31 -12.53
C LEU A 141 -3.17 -9.13 -13.05
N GLU A 142 -2.94 -10.41 -13.36
CA GLU A 142 -3.97 -11.30 -13.89
C GLU A 142 -4.80 -11.94 -12.77
N SER A 143 -4.20 -12.88 -12.03
CA SER A 143 -4.84 -13.60 -10.92
C SER A 143 -3.95 -13.46 -9.69
N PHE A 144 -4.42 -12.75 -8.68
CA PHE A 144 -3.67 -12.49 -7.46
C PHE A 144 -4.58 -12.49 -6.23
N SER A 145 -3.95 -12.62 -5.07
CA SER A 145 -4.58 -12.50 -3.75
C SER A 145 -3.89 -11.40 -2.94
N ILE A 146 -4.61 -10.83 -1.98
CA ILE A 146 -4.09 -9.76 -1.12
C ILE A 146 -4.02 -10.18 0.34
N ILE A 147 -3.14 -9.55 1.09
CA ILE A 147 -3.05 -9.64 2.55
C ILE A 147 -3.08 -8.21 3.09
N PRO A 148 -4.27 -7.70 3.49
CA PRO A 148 -4.41 -6.34 4.00
C PRO A 148 -3.92 -6.23 5.44
N LEU A 149 -2.92 -5.38 5.65
CA LEU A 149 -2.31 -5.06 6.94
C LEU A 149 -2.42 -3.56 7.16
N LEU A 150 -3.29 -3.17 8.10
CA LEU A 150 -3.51 -1.78 8.43
C LEU A 150 -2.71 -1.41 9.68
N PHE A 151 -1.81 -0.45 9.54
CA PHE A 151 -0.88 -0.02 10.57
C PHE A 151 -1.52 1.07 11.41
N GLY A 152 -1.60 0.83 12.71
CA GLY A 152 -1.92 1.81 13.73
C GLY A 152 -0.64 2.42 14.31
N PHE A 153 -0.70 2.87 15.56
CA PHE A 153 0.49 3.32 16.28
C PHE A 153 1.22 2.13 16.92
N GLY A 154 2.51 2.27 17.17
CA GLY A 154 3.35 1.23 17.77
C GLY A 154 4.70 1.79 18.19
N ASP A 155 5.53 0.97 18.82
CA ASP A 155 6.94 1.29 19.03
C ASP A 155 7.84 0.61 17.98
N ALA A 156 9.14 0.89 18.04
CA ALA A 156 10.09 0.33 17.10
C ALA A 156 10.14 -1.20 17.17
N ASP A 157 9.98 -1.80 18.35
CA ASP A 157 10.02 -3.24 18.54
C ASP A 157 8.81 -3.92 17.87
N ASP A 158 7.62 -3.31 17.97
CA ASP A 158 6.42 -3.74 17.24
C ASP A 158 6.72 -3.84 15.74
N PHE A 159 7.21 -2.76 15.11
CA PHE A 159 7.41 -2.72 13.66
C PHE A 159 8.63 -3.52 13.18
N ILE A 160 9.68 -3.65 13.98
CA ILE A 160 10.82 -4.54 13.68
C ILE A 160 10.36 -6.00 13.68
N SER A 161 9.61 -6.43 14.70
CA SER A 161 9.09 -7.81 14.75
C SER A 161 8.13 -8.10 13.60
N ALA A 162 7.34 -7.11 13.18
CA ALA A 162 6.49 -7.22 12.00
C ALA A 162 7.33 -7.38 10.71
N ALA A 163 8.37 -6.56 10.54
CA ALA A 163 9.25 -6.62 9.36
C ALA A 163 9.93 -7.98 9.20
N GLU A 164 10.32 -8.65 10.29
CA GLU A 164 10.88 -10.01 10.25
C GLU A 164 9.91 -11.01 9.62
N VAL A 165 8.64 -11.00 10.04
CA VAL A 165 7.60 -11.89 9.49
C VAL A 165 7.32 -11.58 8.03
N LEU A 166 7.19 -10.31 7.67
CA LEU A 166 6.85 -9.88 6.32
C LEU A 166 8.00 -10.10 5.33
N SER A 167 9.25 -9.89 5.75
CA SER A 167 10.43 -10.11 4.91
C SER A 167 10.58 -11.58 4.51
N GLU A 168 10.29 -12.53 5.41
CA GLU A 168 10.29 -13.97 5.11
C GLU A 168 9.23 -14.33 4.07
N LEU A 169 8.04 -13.72 4.13
CA LEU A 169 6.99 -13.92 3.13
C LEU A 169 7.38 -13.33 1.77
N ALA A 170 8.01 -12.15 1.77
CA ALA A 170 8.45 -11.43 0.57
C ALA A 170 9.62 -12.09 -0.17
N ARG A 171 10.31 -13.07 0.44
CA ARG A 171 11.36 -13.84 -0.25
C ARG A 171 10.83 -14.65 -1.44
N LYS A 172 9.55 -15.02 -1.42
CA LYS A 172 8.95 -15.73 -2.55
C LYS A 172 8.91 -14.85 -3.80
N LYS A 173 9.11 -15.45 -4.98
CA LYS A 173 9.18 -14.70 -6.25
C LYS A 173 7.84 -14.11 -6.69
N ASP A 174 6.75 -14.75 -6.30
CA ASP A 174 5.36 -14.41 -6.61
C ASP A 174 4.76 -13.34 -5.67
N THR A 175 5.53 -12.86 -4.68
CA THR A 175 5.02 -12.04 -3.58
C THR A 175 5.60 -10.62 -3.62
N LEU A 176 4.72 -9.62 -3.64
CA LEU A 176 5.04 -8.19 -3.63
C LEU A 176 4.67 -7.57 -2.27
N LEU A 177 5.56 -6.74 -1.71
CA LEU A 177 5.22 -5.79 -0.65
C LEU A 177 4.75 -4.48 -1.29
N LEU A 178 3.52 -4.04 -1.00
CA LEU A 178 3.02 -2.75 -1.45
C LEU A 178 2.76 -1.86 -0.24
N ALA A 179 3.62 -0.88 -0.03
CA ALA A 179 3.45 0.15 0.99
C ALA A 179 2.69 1.34 0.42
N SER A 180 1.61 1.71 1.09
CA SER A 180 0.72 2.79 0.69
C SER A 180 1.05 4.05 1.48
N SER A 181 1.62 5.06 0.83
CA SER A 181 1.97 6.32 1.49
C SER A 181 1.98 7.49 0.51
N ASP A 182 1.34 8.58 0.93
CA ASP A 182 1.62 9.93 0.45
C ASP A 182 2.77 10.52 1.31
N LEU A 183 3.51 11.50 0.79
CA LEU A 183 4.66 12.11 1.48
C LEU A 183 4.27 13.45 2.14
N TYR A 184 4.65 14.60 1.56
CA TYR A 184 4.35 15.92 2.12
C TYR A 184 2.85 16.26 2.15
N HIS A 185 2.36 16.83 3.26
CA HIS A 185 0.94 17.20 3.47
C HIS A 185 0.74 18.70 3.78
N GLY A 186 1.61 19.56 3.25
CA GLY A 186 1.46 21.02 3.37
C GLY A 186 1.04 21.70 2.08
N TYR A 187 1.13 23.03 2.07
CA TYR A 187 0.67 23.87 0.95
C TYR A 187 1.79 24.44 0.08
N SER A 188 3.06 24.37 0.54
CA SER A 188 4.20 24.93 -0.20
C SER A 188 4.83 23.88 -1.09
N TYR A 189 4.86 24.14 -2.41
CA TYR A 189 5.53 23.27 -3.37
C TYR A 189 7.04 23.18 -3.11
N GLU A 190 7.67 24.29 -2.70
CA GLU A 190 9.11 24.32 -2.41
C GLU A 190 9.43 23.43 -1.19
N GLU A 191 8.63 23.52 -0.13
CA GLU A 191 8.81 22.65 1.04
C GLU A 191 8.41 21.20 0.74
N ALA A 192 7.46 20.96 -0.18
CA ALA A 192 7.15 19.62 -0.67
C ALA A 192 8.38 18.99 -1.33
N VAL A 193 8.98 19.66 -2.31
CA VAL A 193 10.18 19.15 -3.01
C VAL A 193 11.32 18.87 -2.03
N LYS A 194 11.57 19.79 -1.08
CA LYS A 194 12.63 19.65 -0.09
C LYS A 194 12.38 18.49 0.88
N THR A 195 11.17 18.41 1.45
CA THR A 195 10.79 17.38 2.42
C THR A 195 10.74 16.01 1.77
N ASP A 196 10.10 15.90 0.59
CA ASP A 196 10.00 14.63 -0.14
C ASP A 196 11.37 14.14 -0.57
N SER A 197 12.25 15.03 -1.06
CA SER A 197 13.62 14.64 -1.41
C SER A 197 14.35 14.07 -0.20
N TYR A 198 14.24 14.72 0.97
CA TYR A 198 14.87 14.23 2.19
C TYR A 198 14.27 12.90 2.67
N THR A 199 12.94 12.76 2.65
CA THR A 199 12.23 11.50 2.95
C THR A 199 12.72 10.36 2.04
N LEU A 200 12.82 10.61 0.73
CA LEU A 200 13.27 9.61 -0.24
C LEU A 200 14.73 9.21 -0.03
N GLU A 201 15.62 10.13 0.35
CA GLU A 201 17.00 9.78 0.69
C GLU A 201 17.07 8.87 1.93
N LEU A 202 16.31 9.16 2.99
CA LEU A 202 16.24 8.31 4.18
C LEU A 202 15.74 6.89 3.86
N ILE A 203 14.75 6.77 2.97
CA ILE A 203 14.26 5.46 2.51
C ILE A 203 15.37 4.70 1.78
N LYS A 204 16.15 5.38 0.92
CA LYS A 204 17.27 4.77 0.17
C LYS A 204 18.43 4.34 1.07
N GLU A 205 18.68 5.06 2.16
CA GLU A 205 19.71 4.70 3.14
C GLU A 205 19.44 3.34 3.81
N GLY A 206 18.18 2.93 3.90
CA GLY A 206 17.81 1.63 4.48
C GLY A 206 18.02 1.54 6.00
N ASP A 207 18.08 2.67 6.70
CA ASP A 207 18.13 2.73 8.17
C ASP A 207 16.74 3.08 8.74
N PRO A 208 15.97 2.07 9.19
CA PRO A 208 14.61 2.29 9.70
C PRO A 208 14.59 3.14 10.99
N LEU A 209 15.64 3.08 11.82
CA LEU A 209 15.70 3.86 13.06
C LEU A 209 16.00 5.33 12.77
N ASN A 210 16.85 5.62 11.78
CA ASN A 210 17.07 6.99 11.32
C ASN A 210 15.80 7.56 10.70
N PHE A 211 15.12 6.78 9.84
CA PHE A 211 13.87 7.22 9.22
C PHE A 211 12.78 7.50 10.26
N ALA A 212 12.55 6.59 11.22
CA ALA A 212 11.62 6.78 12.32
C ALA A 212 11.90 8.06 13.13
N ARG A 213 13.18 8.32 13.47
CA ARG A 213 13.58 9.55 14.18
C ARG A 213 13.31 10.81 13.37
N ALA A 214 13.48 10.75 12.04
CA ALA A 214 13.19 11.89 11.16
C ALA A 214 11.69 12.17 11.05
N LEU A 215 10.85 11.13 11.01
CA LEU A 215 9.38 11.24 11.05
C LEU A 215 8.91 11.84 12.38
N SER A 216 9.39 11.31 13.52
CA SER A 216 9.03 11.84 14.85
C SER A 216 9.47 13.28 15.08
N ALA A 217 10.55 13.72 14.42
CA ALA A 217 11.05 15.09 14.49
C ALA A 217 10.42 16.01 13.42
N GLU A 218 9.43 15.53 12.66
CA GLU A 218 8.77 16.26 11.56
C GLU A 218 9.73 16.79 10.49
N ARG A 219 10.92 16.19 10.38
CA ARG A 219 11.92 16.53 9.35
C ARG A 219 11.66 15.78 8.05
N ALA A 220 11.03 14.61 8.15
CA ALA A 220 10.51 13.82 7.04
C ALA A 220 8.99 13.68 7.19
N GLN A 221 8.28 13.48 6.09
CA GLN A 221 6.84 13.25 6.07
C GLN A 221 6.49 12.06 5.18
N ALA A 222 5.70 11.15 5.73
CA ALA A 222 5.08 10.02 5.04
C ALA A 222 3.91 9.55 5.91
N CYS A 223 2.67 9.59 5.42
CA CYS A 223 1.52 9.12 6.20
C CYS A 223 1.60 7.61 6.46
N GLY A 224 2.20 6.84 5.55
CA GLY A 224 2.53 5.42 5.70
C GLY A 224 4.00 5.17 6.07
N GLY A 225 4.62 6.08 6.82
CA GLY A 225 6.03 6.00 7.20
C GLY A 225 6.38 4.97 8.28
N TRP A 226 5.38 4.32 8.89
CA TRP A 226 5.51 3.37 9.99
C TRP A 226 5.15 1.95 9.55
#